data_AF-K6GIF5-F1
#
_entry.id   AF-K6GIF5-F1
#
_cell.length_a   1.000
_cell.length_b   1.000
_cell.length_c   1.000
_cell.angle_alpha   90.00
_cell.angle_beta   90.00
_cell.angle_gamma   90.00
#
_symmetry.space_group_name_H-M   'P 1'
#
loop_
_entity.id
_entity.type
_entity.pdbx_description
1 polymer ?
#
loop_
_entity_poly.entity_id
_entity_poly.type
_entity_poly.pdbx_seq_one_letter_code
_entity_poly.pdbx_strand_id
1 'polypeptide(L)' 'MIMGKKISIACPPKDKEGLIKAAEILNKQIDSIPDKSNALILTSLDLAFKSQLPQEGAALSEGDERNLNSLVSEIEKSLN' A
#
# COMPACT_ATOMS: atom_id res chain seq x y z
N MET A 1 -16.23 3.88 -9.28
CA MET A 1 -16.64 2.96 -10.38
C MET A 1 -15.51 1.97 -10.54
N ILE A 2 -15.79 0.68 -10.73
CA ILE A 2 -14.76 -0.33 -10.99
C ILE A 2 -15.17 -1.07 -12.27
N MET A 3 -14.33 -1.08 -13.31
CA MET A 3 -14.63 -1.67 -14.62
C MET A 3 -15.98 -1.23 -15.21
N GLY A 4 -16.28 0.07 -15.18
CA GLY A 4 -17.57 0.59 -15.68
C GLY A 4 -18.78 0.28 -14.78
N LYS A 5 -18.61 -0.50 -13.70
CA LYS A 5 -19.69 -0.86 -12.76
C LYS A 5 -19.71 0.07 -11.55
N LYS A 6 -20.91 0.46 -11.13
CA LYS A 6 -21.14 1.19 -9.89
C LYS A 6 -21.24 0.17 -8.75
N ILE A 7 -20.31 0.22 -7.81
CA ILE A 7 -20.27 -0.64 -6.62
C ILE A 7 -20.55 0.23 -5.39
N SER A 8 -21.40 -0.25 -4.50
CA SER A 8 -21.72 0.41 -3.23
C SER A 8 -21.17 -0.44 -2.09
N ILE A 9 -20.35 0.17 -1.24
CA ILE A 9 -19.71 -0.48 -0.09
C ILE A 9 -19.99 0.38 1.14
N ALA A 10 -20.51 -0.23 2.20
CA ALA A 10 -20.66 0.47 3.47
C ALA A 10 -19.27 0.67 4.09
N CYS A 11 -18.94 1.91 4.46
CA CYS A 11 -17.67 2.23 5.10
C CYS A 11 -17.84 3.28 6.21
N PRO A 12 -17.03 3.23 7.29
CA PRO A 12 -16.91 4.34 8.23
C PRO A 12 -16.47 5.63 7.52
N PRO A 13 -16.83 6.83 8.01
CA PRO A 13 -16.46 8.09 7.38
C PRO A 13 -14.94 8.28 7.22
N LYS A 14 -14.16 7.75 8.16
CA LYS A 14 -12.69 7.84 8.19
C LYS A 14 -12.03 7.06 7.04
N ASP A 15 -12.64 5.99 6.59
CA ASP A 15 -12.04 5.09 5.59
C ASP A 15 -12.45 5.46 4.16
N LYS A 16 -13.37 6.41 4.00
CA LYS A 16 -13.94 6.81 2.71
C LYS A 16 -12.87 7.19 1.69
N GLU A 17 -11.92 8.04 2.06
CA GLU A 17 -10.85 8.45 1.15
C GLU A 17 -9.92 7.30 0.79
N GLY A 18 -9.62 6.43 1.76
CA GLY A 18 -8.82 5.22 1.55
C GLY A 18 -9.51 4.28 0.55
N LEU A 19 -10.81 4.05 0.70
CA LEU A 19 -11.60 3.23 -0.22
C LEU A 19 -11.67 3.81 -1.63
N ILE A 20 -11.77 5.13 -1.76
CA ILE A 20 -11.75 5.80 -3.08
C ILE A 20 -10.40 5.59 -3.75
N LYS A 21 -9.29 5.83 -3.04
CA LYS A 21 -7.93 5.60 -3.56
C LYS A 21 -7.70 4.14 -3.91
N ALA A 22 -8.17 3.20 -3.08
CA ALA A 22 -8.09 1.78 -3.36
C ALA A 22 -8.83 1.40 -4.65
N ALA A 23 -10.01 1.98 -4.89
CA ALA A 23 -10.75 1.77 -6.13
C ALA A 23 -10.02 2.35 -7.36
N GLU A 24 -9.35 3.49 -7.23
CA GLU A 24 -8.52 4.06 -8.32
C GLU A 24 -7.31 3.18 -8.64
N ILE A 25 -6.60 2.70 -7.61
CA ILE A 25 -5.44 1.79 -7.77
C ILE A 25 -5.90 0.49 -8.45
N LEU A 26 -7.02 -0.08 -8.00
CA LEU A 26 -7.57 -1.29 -8.57
C LEU A 26 -7.93 -1.12 -10.05
N ASN A 27 -8.55 0.00 -10.45
CA ASN A 27 -8.85 0.26 -11.86
C ASN A 27 -7.58 0.37 -12.71
N LYS A 28 -6.55 1.07 -12.21
CA LYS A 28 -5.28 1.21 -12.94
C LYS A 28 -4.62 -0.16 -13.17
N GLN A 29 -4.65 -1.04 -12.18
CA GLN A 29 -4.11 -2.40 -12.32
C GLN A 29 -4.92 -3.22 -13.34
N ILE A 30 -6.26 -3.17 -13.27
CA ILE A 30 -7.13 -3.83 -14.24
C ILE A 30 -6.89 -3.31 -15.67
N ASP A 31 -6.68 -2.00 -15.82
CA ASP A 31 -6.43 -1.37 -17.12
C ASP A 31 -5.11 -1.81 -17.73
N SER A 32 -4.10 -2.15 -16.91
CA SER A 32 -2.83 -2.69 -17.37
C SER A 32 -2.89 -4.15 -17.88
N ILE A 33 -3.96 -4.90 -17.57
CA ILE A 33 -4.11 -6.28 -18.02
C ILE A 33 -4.71 -6.31 -19.44
N PRO A 34 -4.07 -7.00 -20.42
CA PRO A 34 -4.58 -7.10 -21.78
C PRO A 34 -5.89 -7.89 -21.90
N ASP A 35 -6.02 -9.01 -21.17
CA ASP A 35 -7.24 -9.81 -21.14
C ASP A 35 -8.29 -9.15 -20.24
N LYS A 36 -9.14 -8.31 -20.85
CA LYS A 36 -10.20 -7.58 -20.14
C LYS A 36 -11.28 -8.47 -19.53
N SER A 37 -11.52 -9.65 -20.09
CA SER A 37 -12.54 -10.58 -19.59
C SER A 37 -12.14 -11.17 -18.24
N ASN A 38 -10.85 -11.47 -18.07
CA ASN A 38 -10.31 -12.05 -16.84
C ASN A 38 -9.58 -11.03 -15.94
N ALA A 39 -9.47 -9.77 -16.37
CA ALA A 39 -8.65 -8.75 -15.70
C ALA A 39 -8.99 -8.58 -14.21
N LEU A 40 -10.27 -8.63 -13.82
CA LEU A 40 -10.65 -8.52 -12.41
C LEU A 40 -10.12 -9.70 -11.58
N ILE A 41 -10.27 -10.93 -12.09
CA ILE A 41 -9.82 -12.14 -11.40
C ILE A 41 -8.30 -12.14 -11.28
N LEU A 42 -7.60 -11.86 -12.38
CA LEU A 42 -6.13 -11.80 -12.41
C LEU A 42 -5.57 -10.72 -11.48
N THR A 43 -6.16 -9.52 -11.47
CA THR A 43 -5.75 -8.44 -10.57
C THR A 43 -6.00 -8.84 -9.11
N SER A 44 -7.12 -9.50 -8.82
CA SER A 44 -7.44 -9.94 -7.45
C SER A 44 -6.46 -11.01 -6.95
N LEU A 45 -6.09 -11.96 -7.81
CA LEU A 45 -5.08 -12.99 -7.50
C LEU A 45 -3.69 -12.37 -7.30
N ASP A 46 -3.28 -11.45 -8.16
CA ASP A 46 -2.01 -10.71 -8.05
C ASP A 46 -1.94 -9.90 -6.75
N LEU A 47 -3.02 -9.18 -6.40
CA LEU A 47 -3.10 -8.42 -5.15
C LEU A 47 -3.07 -9.33 -3.92
N ALA A 48 -3.79 -10.45 -3.94
CA ALA A 48 -3.77 -11.43 -2.87
C ALA A 48 -2.37 -12.02 -2.67
N PHE A 49 -1.70 -12.39 -3.77
CA PHE A 49 -0.32 -12.87 -3.72
C PHE A 49 0.63 -11.83 -3.12
N LYS A 50 0.56 -10.58 -3.59
CA LYS A 50 1.37 -9.46 -3.05
C LYS A 50 1.12 -9.19 -1.58
N SER A 51 -0.11 -9.40 -1.09
CA SER A 51 -0.45 -9.24 0.32
C SER A 51 0.11 -10.36 1.22
N GLN A 52 0.42 -11.52 0.64
CA GLN A 52 0.99 -12.68 1.35
C GLN A 52 2.52 -12.65 1.35
N LEU A 53 3.15 -11.98 0.39
CA LEU A 53 4.57 -11.69 0.47
C LEU A 53 4.81 -10.87 1.74
N PRO A 54 5.93 -11.10 2.45
CA PRO A 54 6.35 -10.19 3.51
C PRO A 54 6.25 -8.79 2.92
N GLN A 55 5.42 -7.93 3.53
CA GLN A 55 5.59 -6.52 3.24
C GLN A 55 7.04 -6.25 3.63
N GLU A 56 7.88 -5.96 2.65
CA GLU A 56 9.10 -5.20 2.89
C GLU A 56 8.60 -3.87 3.45
N GLY A 57 8.19 -3.85 4.72
CA GLY A 57 8.18 -2.65 5.51
C GLY A 57 9.61 -2.19 5.39
N ALA A 58 9.81 -1.07 4.69
CA ALA A 58 11.11 -0.60 4.24
C ALA A 58 12.13 -0.91 5.34
N ALA A 59 12.96 -1.94 5.12
CA ALA A 59 14.05 -2.21 6.03
C ALA A 59 14.81 -0.89 6.07
N LEU A 60 14.91 -0.28 7.25
CA LEU A 60 15.67 0.95 7.41
C LEU A 60 17.03 0.70 6.76
N SER A 61 17.48 1.60 5.89
CA SER A 61 18.80 1.41 5.31
C SER A 61 19.81 1.38 6.46
N GLU A 62 20.92 0.65 6.32
CA GLU A 62 21.96 0.66 7.36
C GLU A 62 22.41 2.09 7.70
N GLY A 63 22.30 3.02 6.74
CA GLY A 63 22.55 4.45 6.96
C GLY A 63 21.50 5.12 7.86
N ASP A 64 20.22 4.81 7.69
CA ASP A 64 19.13 5.33 8.53
C ASP A 64 19.24 4.81 9.96
N GLU A 65 19.58 3.53 10.15
CA GLU A 65 19.85 2.97 11.47
C GLU A 65 21.06 3.63 12.14
N ARG A 66 22.16 3.86 11.41
CA ARG A 66 23.33 4.55 11.95
C ARG A 66 23.03 6.00 12.33
N ASN A 67 22.26 6.71 11.51
CA ASN A 67 21.87 8.09 11.78
C ASN A 67 20.94 8.19 13.00
N LEU A 68 19.99 7.26 13.14
CA LEU A 68 19.15 7.16 14.33
C LEU A 68 19.97 6.89 15.59
N ASN A 69 20.90 5.94 15.54
CA ASN A 69 21.79 5.65 16.66
C ASN A 69 22.69 6.84 17.02
N SER A 70 23.18 7.59 16.02
CA SER A 70 23.96 8.80 16.26
C SER A 70 23.12 9.89 16.93
N LEU A 71 21.87 10.07 16.50
CA LEU A 71 20.97 11.07 17.09
C LEU A 71 20.64 10.73 18.55
N VAL A 72 20.38 9.46 18.84
CA VAL A 72 20.16 8.96 20.21
C VAL A 72 21.38 9.25 21.08
N SER A 73 22.59 8.98 20.58
CA SER A 73 23.83 9.26 21.32
C SER A 73 24.03 10.75 21.62
N GLU A 74 23.71 11.65 20.68
CA GLU A 74 23.83 13.09 20.90
C GLU A 74 22.80 13.62 21.91
N ILE A 75 21.58 13.04 21.93
CA ILE A 75 20.57 13.35 22.94
C ILE A 75 21.04 12.92 24.33
N GLU A 76 21.57 11.70 24.46
CA GLU A 76 22.11 11.19 25.73
C GLU A 76 23.29 12.00 26.26
N LYS A 77 24.16 12.49 25.37
CA LYS A 77 25.25 13.41 25.75
C LYS A 77 24.75 14.78 26.18
N SER A 78 23.63 15.24 25.65
CA SER A 78 23.06 16.56 26.00
C SER A 78 22.28 16.54 27.31
N LEU A 79 21.88 15.35 27.77
CA LEU A 79 21.13 15.12 29.00
C LEU A 79 22.02 14.79 30.22
N ASN A 80 23.30 14.47 29.99
CA ASN A 80 24.32 14.22 31.03
C ASN A 80 25.35 15.35 31.07
#